data_AF-A0A5E4I8N3-F1
#
_entry.id   AF-A0A5E4I8N3-F1
#
_cell.length_a   1.000
_cell.length_b   1.000
_cell.length_c   1.000
_cell.angle_alpha   90.00
_cell.angle_beta   90.00
_cell.angle_gamma   90.00
#
_symmetry.space_group_name_H-M   'P 1'
#
loop_
_entity.id
_entity.type
_entity.pdbx_description
1 polymer ?
#
loop_
_entity_poly.entity_id
_entity_poly.type
_entity_poly.pdbx_seq_one_letter_code
_entity_poly.pdbx_strand_id
1 'polypeptide(L)' 'MSRFRTMNKKVIELFNEKTGEVVRTICFRSPKKFDEFLKGFKEMRYPGYGWRYKDKERKKGENNLANHYQKT' A
#
# COMPACT_ATOMS: atom_id res chain seq x y z
N MET A 1 2.37 21.67 23.50
CA MET A 1 1.83 20.98 22.32
C MET A 1 2.77 19.84 21.92
N SER A 2 2.41 18.60 22.28
CA SER A 2 3.24 17.42 21.99
C SER A 2 3.23 17.13 20.49
N ARG A 3 4.40 17.22 19.84
CA ARG A 3 4.60 16.85 18.43
C ARG A 3 4.55 15.32 18.33
N PHE A 4 3.36 14.74 18.27
CA PHE A 4 3.21 13.38 17.76
C PHE A 4 3.60 13.42 16.28
N ARG A 5 4.87 13.12 15.99
CA ARG A 5 5.34 12.84 14.63
C ARG A 5 4.44 11.74 14.10
N THR A 6 3.56 12.09 13.17
CA THR A 6 2.78 11.14 12.38
C THR A 6 3.78 10.24 11.68
N MET A 7 4.14 9.11 12.28
CA MET A 7 4.96 8.11 11.62
C MET A 7 4.15 7.67 10.42
N ASN A 8 4.62 8.01 9.22
CA ASN A 8 4.02 7.60 7.95
C ASN A 8 3.98 6.07 7.91
N LYS A 9 2.89 5.50 8.42
CA LYS A 9 2.64 4.06 8.46
C LYS A 9 2.44 3.61 7.02
N LYS A 10 3.41 2.87 6.47
CA LYS A 10 3.27 2.23 5.16
C LYS A 10 2.64 0.86 5.35
N VAL A 11 1.52 0.59 4.71
CA VAL A 11 0.86 -0.72 4.75
C VAL A 11 0.82 -1.25 3.33
N ILE A 12 1.26 -2.50 3.15
CA ILE A 12 1.23 -3.20 1.87
C ILE A 12 0.49 -4.53 2.01
N GLU A 13 -0.02 -5.01 0.89
CA GLU A 13 -0.55 -6.35 0.70
C GLU A 13 0.42 -7.13 -0.17
N LEU A 14 0.76 -8.33 0.26
CA LEU A 14 1.41 -9.35 -0.53
C LEU A 14 0.31 -10.27 -1.08
N PHE A 15 0.27 -10.45 -2.39
CA PHE A 15 -0.72 -11.26 -3.08
C PHE A 15 -0.04 -12.26 -4.00
N ASN A 16 -0.70 -13.39 -4.24
CA ASN A 16 -0.26 -14.37 -5.22
C ASN A 16 -0.55 -13.82 -6.63
N GLU A 17 0.46 -13.72 -7.50
CA GLU A 17 0.27 -13.12 -8.84
C GLU A 17 -0.64 -13.96 -9.74
N LYS A 18 -0.68 -15.28 -9.53
CA LYS A 18 -1.48 -16.20 -10.34
C LYS A 18 -2.96 -16.19 -9.94
N THR A 19 -3.26 -16.11 -8.65
CA THR A 19 -4.65 -16.19 -8.14
C THR A 19 -5.24 -14.83 -7.78
N GLY A 20 -4.41 -13.80 -7.61
CA GLY A 20 -4.82 -12.49 -7.09
C GLY A 20 -5.15 -12.49 -5.60
N GLU A 21 -5.00 -13.61 -4.91
CA GLU A 21 -5.36 -13.75 -3.50
C GLU A 21 -4.35 -13.03 -2.59
N VAL A 22 -4.85 -12.24 -1.64
CA VAL A 22 -4.01 -11.57 -0.64
C VAL A 22 -3.59 -12.59 0.42
N VAL A 23 -2.31 -12.95 0.41
CA VAL A 23 -1.73 -13.90 1.36
C VAL A 23 -1.34 -13.22 2.66
N ARG A 24 -0.93 -11.94 2.59
CA ARG A 24 -0.49 -11.22 3.80
C ARG A 24 -0.66 -9.72 3.68
N THR A 25 -1.04 -9.07 4.77
CA THR A 25 -0.90 -7.62 4.94
C THR A 25 0.28 -7.32 5.86
N ILE A 26 1.18 -6.44 5.44
CA ILE A 26 2.36 -6.04 6.21
C ILE A 26 2.29 -4.55 6.52
N CYS A 27 2.46 -4.22 7.79
CA CYS A 27 2.47 -2.84 8.28
C CYS A 27 3.88 -2.44 8.72
N PHE A 28 4.46 -1.46 8.03
CA PHE A 28 5.75 -0.89 8.37
C PHE A 28 5.58 0.37 9.21
N ARG A 29 6.04 0.29 10.47
CA ARG A 29 6.12 1.43 11.39
C ARG A 29 7.36 2.30 11.19
N SER A 30 8.33 1.82 10.40
CA SER A 30 9.58 2.52 10.10
C SER A 30 9.86 2.46 8.58
N PRO A 31 10.25 3.59 7.95
CA PRO A 31 10.68 3.61 6.56
C PRO A 31 11.81 2.62 6.26
N LYS A 32 12.78 2.48 7.17
CA LYS A 32 13.92 1.56 7.00
C LYS A 32 13.48 0.11 6.78
N LYS A 33 12.49 -0.37 7.56
CA LYS A 33 11.96 -1.74 7.40
C LYS A 33 11.23 -1.93 6.08
N PHE A 34 10.63 -0.87 5.54
CA PHE A 34 10.00 -0.91 4.23
C PHE A 34 11.05 -1.01 3.12
N ASP A 35 12.15 -0.26 3.24
CA ASP A 35 13.25 -0.29 2.26
C ASP A 35 13.97 -1.64 2.27
N GLU A 36 14.17 -2.24 3.45
CA GLU A 36 14.67 -3.62 3.60
C GLU A 36 13.74 -4.65 2.94
N PHE A 37 12.41 -4.48 3.08
CA PHE A 37 11.44 -5.31 2.37
C PHE A 37 11.57 -5.17 0.85
N LEU A 38 11.65 -3.94 0.33
CA LEU A 38 11.82 -3.70 -1.11
C LEU A 38 13.10 -4.32 -1.65
N LYS A 39 14.20 -4.21 -0.91
CA LYS A 39 15.48 -4.83 -1.28
C LYS A 39 15.34 -6.35 -1.34
N GLY A 40 14.78 -6.97 -0.28
CA GLY A 40 14.56 -8.41 -0.24
C GLY A 40 13.60 -8.90 -1.34
N PHE A 41 12.60 -8.11 -1.70
CA PHE A 41 11.68 -8.43 -2.78
C PHE A 41 12.35 -8.40 -4.15
N LYS A 42 13.21 -7.40 -4.43
CA LYS A 42 14.02 -7.32 -5.67
C LYS A 42 15.04 -8.45 -5.81
N GLU A 43 15.56 -8.95 -4.70
CA GLU A 43 16.47 -10.10 -4.66
C GLU A 43 15.76 -11.46 -4.87
N MET A 44 14.56 -11.47 -5.48
CA MET A 44 13.73 -12.66 -5.77
C MET A 44 13.34 -13.52 -4.55
N ARG A 45 13.24 -12.95 -3.34
CA ARG A 45 12.82 -13.74 -2.17
C ARG A 45 11.34 -14.16 -2.18
N TYR A 46 10.55 -13.73 -3.16
CA TYR A 46 9.12 -14.00 -3.26
C TYR A 46 8.69 -14.36 -4.70
N PRO A 47 9.19 -15.46 -5.28
CA PRO A 47 8.77 -15.87 -6.62
C PRO A 47 7.25 -16.18 -6.63
N GLY A 48 6.54 -15.64 -7.63
CA GLY A 48 5.09 -15.84 -7.79
C GLY A 48 4.20 -14.99 -6.87
N TYR A 49 4.78 -14.07 -6.11
CA TYR A 49 4.03 -13.11 -5.31
C TYR A 49 4.30 -11.69 -5.79
N GLY A 50 3.25 -10.88 -5.83
CA GLY A 50 3.29 -9.44 -6.05
C GLY A 50 3.01 -8.70 -4.75
N TRP A 51 3.33 -7.41 -4.69
CA TRP A 51 2.90 -6.55 -3.59
C TRP A 51 2.28 -5.25 -4.08
N ARG A 52 1.33 -4.71 -3.31
CA ARG A 52 0.69 -3.40 -3.56
C ARG A 52 0.47 -2.64 -2.26
N TYR A 53 0.34 -1.33 -2.32
CA TYR A 53 -0.03 -0.55 -1.12
C TYR A 53 -1.48 -0.86 -0.72
N LYS A 54 -1.73 -1.03 0.59
CA LYS A 54 -3.07 -1.30 1.13
C LYS A 54 -3.94 -0.05 1.22
N ASP A 55 -3.34 1.14 1.23
CA ASP A 55 -4.00 2.42 0.88
C ASP A 55 -3.10 3.62 1.18
N LYS A 56 -3.22 4.64 0.33
CA LYS A 56 -3.02 6.05 0.71
C LYS A 56 -4.16 6.93 0.17
N GLU A 57 -5.39 6.46 0.07
CA GLU A 57 -6.52 7.34 -0.31
C GLU A 57 -7.70 7.23 0.63
N ARG A 58 -7.59 7.87 1.79
CA ARG A 58 -8.73 8.60 2.35
C ARG A 58 -8.22 9.86 3.05
N LYS A 59 -8.14 10.93 2.23
CA LYS A 59 -8.14 12.37 2.52
C LYS A 59 -6.97 13.09 1.84
N LYS A 60 -7.17 13.57 0.60
CA LYS A 60 -7.29 15.00 0.28
C LYS A 60 -7.53 15.20 -1.24
N GLY A 61 -8.78 15.06 -1.69
CA GLY A 61 -9.24 15.44 -3.03
C GLY A 61 -10.37 14.57 -3.56
N GLU A 62 -11.59 15.11 -3.65
CA GLU A 62 -12.56 14.84 -4.73
C GLU A 62 -13.12 13.41 -4.89
N ASN A 63 -14.38 13.04 -4.59
CA ASN A 63 -15.67 13.74 -4.61
C ASN A 63 -16.03 14.52 -5.90
N ASN A 64 -15.23 14.46 -6.98
CA ASN A 64 -15.54 15.16 -8.24
C ASN A 64 -15.55 14.29 -9.52
N LEU A 65 -15.44 12.95 -9.44
CA LEU A 65 -15.55 12.08 -10.63
C LEU A 65 -16.75 11.13 -10.64
N ALA A 66 -17.45 10.96 -9.51
CA ALA A 66 -18.64 10.11 -9.45
C ALA A 66 -19.95 10.82 -9.88
N ASN A 67 -19.92 12.10 -10.25
CA ASN A 67 -21.12 12.89 -10.53
C ASN A 67 -21.12 13.71 -11.83
N HIS A 68 -20.18 13.52 -12.76
CA HIS A 68 -20.14 14.40 -13.95
C HIS A 68 -20.70 13.86 -15.28
N TYR A 69 -20.92 12.55 -15.54
CA TYR A 69 -21.58 12.14 -16.81
C TYR A 69 -22.54 10.93 -16.71
N GLN A 70 -23.24 10.79 -15.59
CA GLN A 70 -24.62 10.28 -15.63
C GLN A 70 -25.56 11.48 -15.61
N LYS A 71 -25.77 12.12 -16.77
CA LYS A 71 -26.98 12.89 -17.05
C LYS A 71 -27.10 13.10 -18.57
N THR A 72 -28.24 12.60 -19.07
CA THR A 72 -28.89 12.74 -20.38
C THR A 72 -28.19 12.14 -21.59
#